data_AF-A0A661UJQ3-F1
#
_entry.id   AF-A0A661UJQ3-F1
#
_cell.length_a   1.000
_cell.length_b   1.000
_cell.length_c   1.000
_cell.angle_alpha   90.00
_cell.angle_beta   90.00
_cell.angle_gamma   90.00
#
_symmetry.space_group_name_H-M   'P 1'
#
loop_
_entity.id
_entity.type
_entity.pdbx_description
1 polymer ?
#
loop_
_entity_poly.entity_id
_entity_poly.type
_entity_poly.pdbx_seq_one_letter_code
_entity_poly.pdbx_strand_id
1 'polypeptide(L)'
;VDYPSINSALRNNQVELTAEFNPAEGRYFLTGHRANRPNHECEILFQQNSPADLICPICGKKMNLGVQQRCLQLQDKTIIPRKRKYKHLIPLVEVIANSFGVKSVSSTKVIKEFNAIMDIFPSEISLWQSDSIQVLLDKRISQKTINRILAVQQGDFGFDPPGYDGLYGCLKINE
;
A
#
# COMPACT_ATOMS: atom_id res chain seq x y z
N VAL A 1 -22.08 -16.53 -9.49
CA VAL A 1 -20.83 -16.66 -10.27
C VAL A 1 -20.39 -18.11 -10.20
N ASP A 2 -20.09 -18.75 -11.34
CA ASP A 2 -19.59 -20.13 -11.39
C ASP A 2 -18.13 -20.20 -11.89
N TYR A 3 -17.49 -21.34 -11.70
CA TYR A 3 -16.09 -21.55 -12.10
C TYR A 3 -15.83 -21.38 -13.60
N PRO A 4 -16.65 -21.95 -14.52
CA PRO A 4 -16.48 -21.73 -15.96
C PRO A 4 -16.51 -20.26 -16.37
N SER A 5 -17.41 -19.47 -15.77
CA SER A 5 -17.51 -18.03 -16.04
C SER A 5 -16.26 -17.28 -15.58
N ILE A 6 -15.70 -17.61 -14.41
CA ILE A 6 -14.46 -17.00 -13.91
C ILE A 6 -13.29 -17.30 -14.86
N ASN A 7 -13.12 -18.57 -15.26
CA ASN A 7 -12.05 -18.97 -16.18
C ASN A 7 -12.16 -18.26 -17.53
N SER A 8 -13.38 -18.17 -18.09
CA SER A 8 -13.63 -17.41 -19.31
C SER A 8 -13.26 -15.93 -19.15
N ALA A 9 -13.69 -15.29 -18.05
CA ALA A 9 -13.40 -13.89 -17.80
C ALA A 9 -11.89 -13.60 -17.70
N LEU A 10 -11.13 -14.48 -17.04
CA LEU A 10 -9.67 -14.36 -16.93
C LEU A 10 -8.98 -14.47 -18.30
N ARG A 11 -9.35 -15.48 -19.10
CA ARG A 11 -8.75 -15.72 -20.43
C ARG A 11 -9.04 -14.58 -21.40
N ASN A 12 -10.28 -14.08 -21.37
CA ASN A 12 -10.79 -13.06 -22.28
C ASN A 12 -10.56 -11.62 -21.78
N ASN A 13 -9.83 -11.43 -20.68
CA ASN A 13 -9.54 -10.12 -20.10
C ASN A 13 -10.81 -9.30 -19.76
N GLN A 14 -11.84 -9.97 -19.24
CA GLN A 14 -13.12 -9.36 -18.86
C GLN A 14 -13.19 -9.03 -17.35
N VAL A 15 -12.05 -9.02 -16.67
CA VAL A 15 -11.94 -8.54 -15.29
C VAL A 15 -12.00 -7.02 -15.31
N GLU A 16 -13.01 -6.46 -14.64
CA GLU A 16 -13.27 -5.01 -14.63
C GLU A 16 -12.12 -4.21 -14.00
N LEU A 17 -11.66 -4.62 -12.82
CA LEU A 17 -10.54 -4.02 -12.11
C LEU A 17 -9.82 -5.03 -11.20
N THR A 18 -8.57 -4.74 -10.85
CA THR A 18 -7.87 -5.37 -9.73
C THR A 18 -7.71 -4.38 -8.58
N ALA A 19 -7.82 -4.87 -7.35
CA ALA A 19 -7.57 -4.09 -6.15
C ALA A 19 -6.33 -4.67 -5.49
N GLU A 20 -5.29 -3.85 -5.33
CA GLU A 20 -3.94 -4.30 -5.02
C GLU A 20 -3.33 -3.46 -3.89
N PHE A 21 -2.35 -4.01 -3.18
CA PHE A 21 -1.53 -3.21 -2.27
C PHE A 21 -0.59 -2.30 -3.06
N ASN A 22 -0.27 -1.12 -2.54
CA ASN A 22 0.74 -0.28 -3.15
C ASN A 22 2.12 -0.95 -3.00
N PRO A 23 2.86 -1.22 -4.09
CA PRO A 23 4.15 -1.90 -4.01
C PRO A 23 5.15 -1.23 -3.07
N ALA A 24 5.06 0.09 -2.89
CA ALA A 24 5.93 0.86 -2.00
C ALA A 24 5.78 0.50 -0.52
N GLU A 25 4.69 -0.14 -0.12
CA GLU A 25 4.51 -0.69 1.23
C GLU A 25 5.40 -1.92 1.47
N GLY A 26 5.69 -2.69 0.41
CA GLY A 26 6.33 -3.99 0.50
C GLY A 26 7.71 -3.95 1.16
N ARG A 27 7.99 -4.92 2.04
CA ARG A 27 9.22 -5.00 2.88
C ARG A 27 10.56 -4.98 2.14
N TYR A 28 10.52 -5.22 0.83
CA TYR A 28 11.69 -5.32 -0.05
C TYR A 28 11.45 -4.53 -1.34
N PHE A 29 10.69 -3.43 -1.28
CA PHE A 29 10.42 -2.61 -2.45
C PHE A 29 11.70 -1.95 -2.97
N LEU A 30 12.42 -1.24 -2.10
CA LEU A 30 13.72 -0.63 -2.41
C LEU A 30 14.89 -1.50 -1.98
N THR A 31 16.00 -1.38 -2.73
CA THR A 31 17.31 -1.90 -2.34
C THR A 31 17.91 -0.98 -1.28
N GLY A 32 18.40 -1.54 -0.18
CA GLY A 32 18.97 -0.74 0.91
C GLY A 32 19.24 -1.53 2.18
N HIS A 33 19.71 -0.83 3.21
CA HIS A 33 19.92 -1.34 4.56
C HIS A 33 19.38 -0.35 5.59
N ARG A 34 18.73 -0.87 6.63
CA ARG A 34 18.16 -0.08 7.73
C ARG A 34 19.22 0.36 8.75
N ALA A 35 18.97 1.48 9.41
CA ALA A 35 19.82 2.08 10.46
C ALA A 35 20.01 1.22 11.75
N ASN A 36 19.40 0.04 11.84
CA ASN A 36 19.54 -0.87 13.00
C ASN A 36 20.28 -2.16 12.64
N ARG A 37 21.04 -2.18 11.54
CA ARG A 37 21.94 -3.29 11.23
C ARG A 37 23.29 -3.10 11.93
N PRO A 38 24.05 -4.17 12.19
CA PRO A 38 25.39 -4.02 12.74
C PRO A 38 26.29 -3.23 11.77
N ASN A 39 26.89 -2.15 12.29
CA ASN A 39 27.72 -1.16 11.58
C ASN A 39 26.94 -0.28 10.58
N HIS A 40 25.74 0.14 10.94
CA HIS A 40 24.87 0.92 10.05
C HIS A 40 24.08 1.95 10.86
N GLU A 41 24.61 3.16 11.06
CA GLU A 41 24.01 4.17 11.97
C GLU A 41 22.89 5.01 11.32
N CYS A 42 22.90 5.12 10.00
CA CYS A 42 21.86 5.80 9.20
C CYS A 42 21.27 4.81 8.21
N GLU A 43 20.06 5.02 7.69
CA GLU A 43 19.54 4.16 6.61
C GLU A 43 20.15 4.53 5.26
N ILE A 44 20.21 3.57 4.33
CA ILE A 44 20.56 3.83 2.94
C ILE A 44 19.55 3.16 2.01
N LEU A 45 19.06 3.93 1.05
CA LEU A 45 18.01 3.55 0.11
C LEU A 45 18.44 3.91 -1.31
N PHE A 46 18.28 2.96 -2.23
CA PHE A 46 18.54 3.18 -3.65
C PHE A 46 17.22 3.13 -4.43
N GLN A 47 16.79 4.29 -4.93
CA GLN A 47 15.55 4.41 -5.71
C GLN A 47 15.68 3.93 -7.16
N GLN A 48 16.89 3.95 -7.73
CA GLN A 48 17.09 3.57 -9.13
C GLN A 48 18.36 2.73 -9.32
N ASN A 49 19.53 3.28 -8.96
CA ASN A 49 20.82 2.65 -9.24
C ASN A 49 21.54 2.27 -7.95
N SER A 50 21.30 1.05 -7.45
CA SER A 50 22.17 0.48 -6.42
C SER A 50 23.47 -0.05 -7.02
N PRO A 51 24.52 -0.25 -6.21
CA PRO A 51 25.78 -0.87 -6.65
C PRO A 51 25.54 -2.21 -7.37
N ALA A 52 26.25 -2.44 -8.47
CA ALA A 52 26.06 -3.63 -9.30
C ALA A 52 26.33 -4.95 -8.55
N ASP A 53 27.26 -4.92 -7.59
CA ASP A 53 27.61 -6.04 -6.71
C ASP A 53 26.70 -6.15 -5.46
N LEU A 54 25.78 -5.20 -5.29
CA LEU A 54 24.91 -5.03 -4.13
C LEU A 54 25.69 -4.84 -2.82
N ILE A 55 26.93 -4.37 -2.86
CA ILE A 55 27.69 -4.12 -1.63
C ILE A 55 27.28 -2.77 -1.05
N CYS A 56 26.83 -2.77 0.20
CA CYS A 56 26.46 -1.55 0.91
C CYS A 56 27.73 -0.68 1.13
N PRO A 57 27.74 0.59 0.69
CA PRO A 57 28.90 1.47 0.83
C PRO A 57 29.20 1.87 2.28
N ILE A 58 28.25 1.66 3.20
CA ILE A 58 28.40 2.02 4.62
C ILE A 58 29.00 0.84 5.41
N CYS A 59 28.40 -0.34 5.30
CA CYS A 59 28.78 -1.49 6.14
C CYS A 59 29.59 -2.58 5.44
N GLY A 60 29.79 -2.48 4.12
CA GLY A 60 30.51 -3.47 3.30
C GLY A 60 29.80 -4.82 3.13
N LYS A 61 28.55 -4.96 3.60
CA LYS A 61 27.77 -6.20 3.49
C LYS A 61 26.86 -6.16 2.27
N LYS A 62 26.53 -7.34 1.76
CA LYS A 62 25.59 -7.51 0.65
C LYS A 62 24.17 -7.05 1.03
N MET A 63 23.57 -6.26 0.16
CA MET A 63 22.19 -5.80 0.21
C MET A 63 21.27 -6.79 -0.50
N ASN A 64 20.00 -6.80 -0.08
CA ASN A 64 18.96 -7.51 -0.80
C ASN A 64 18.52 -6.64 -1.99
N LEU A 65 18.43 -7.25 -3.17
CA LEU A 65 17.89 -6.58 -4.35
C LEU A 65 16.41 -6.28 -4.13
N GLY A 66 16.03 -5.01 -4.21
CA GLY A 66 14.65 -4.56 -4.13
C GLY A 66 13.83 -4.95 -5.35
N VAL A 67 12.53 -5.14 -5.16
CA VAL A 67 11.57 -5.49 -6.21
C VAL A 67 11.58 -4.43 -7.32
N GLN A 68 11.61 -3.14 -6.97
CA GLN A 68 11.62 -2.07 -7.97
C GLN A 68 12.84 -2.19 -8.90
N GLN A 69 14.02 -2.39 -8.34
CA GLN A 69 15.24 -2.54 -9.14
C GLN A 69 15.21 -3.82 -9.98
N ARG A 70 14.68 -4.92 -9.45
CA ARG A 70 14.53 -6.16 -10.24
C ARG A 70 13.58 -5.97 -11.42
N CYS A 71 12.48 -5.24 -11.24
CA CYS A 71 11.57 -4.88 -12.34
C CYS A 71 12.27 -4.03 -13.41
N LEU A 72 13.10 -3.06 -13.00
CA LEU A 72 13.89 -2.26 -13.95
C LEU A 72 14.89 -3.10 -14.75
N GLN A 73 15.58 -4.05 -14.10
CA GLN A 73 16.51 -4.96 -14.77
C GLN A 73 15.86 -5.89 -15.80
N LEU A 74 14.59 -6.24 -15.57
CA LEU A 74 13.81 -7.12 -16.44
C LEU A 74 12.94 -6.35 -17.44
N GLN A 75 13.02 -5.02 -17.46
CA GLN A 75 12.18 -4.20 -18.31
C GLN A 75 12.51 -4.46 -19.78
N ASP A 76 11.54 -5.03 -20.49
CA ASP A 76 11.60 -5.23 -21.94
C ASP A 76 10.55 -4.31 -22.60
N LYS A 77 11.04 -3.33 -23.37
CA LYS A 77 10.18 -2.36 -24.07
C LYS A 77 9.37 -2.99 -25.21
N THR A 78 9.71 -4.20 -25.64
CA THR A 78 8.98 -4.93 -26.69
C THR A 78 7.72 -5.61 -26.15
N ILE A 79 7.65 -5.85 -24.83
CA ILE A 79 6.49 -6.46 -24.19
C ILE A 79 5.42 -5.40 -23.99
N ILE A 80 4.28 -5.55 -24.68
CA ILE A 80 3.11 -4.69 -24.48
C ILE A 80 2.18 -5.37 -23.47
N PRO A 81 2.07 -4.88 -22.23
CA PRO A 81 1.21 -5.49 -21.23
C PRO A 81 -0.26 -5.31 -21.59
N ARG A 82 -1.09 -6.30 -21.24
CA ARG A 82 -2.55 -6.15 -21.30
C ARG A 82 -2.95 -5.02 -20.37
N LYS A 83 -3.69 -4.04 -20.88
CA LYS A 83 -4.24 -2.96 -20.06
C LYS A 83 -5.40 -3.49 -19.24
N ARG A 84 -5.33 -3.30 -17.92
CA ARG A 84 -6.42 -3.52 -16.96
C ARG A 84 -6.43 -2.38 -15.97
N LYS A 85 -7.62 -1.97 -15.53
CA LYS A 85 -7.75 -0.98 -14.47
C LYS A 85 -7.31 -1.62 -13.15
N TYR A 86 -6.58 -0.87 -12.34
CA TYR A 86 -6.27 -1.28 -10.98
C TYR A 86 -6.47 -0.09 -10.04
N LYS A 87 -6.69 -0.41 -8.76
CA LYS A 87 -6.69 0.57 -7.67
C LYS A 87 -5.80 0.05 -6.55
N HIS A 88 -5.03 0.96 -5.95
CA HIS A 88 -4.36 0.64 -4.70
C HIS A 88 -5.36 0.79 -3.55
N LEU A 89 -5.42 -0.20 -2.67
CA LEU A 89 -6.24 -0.16 -1.47
C LEU A 89 -5.35 -0.18 -0.23
N ILE A 90 -5.84 0.47 0.83
CA ILE A 90 -5.31 0.37 2.18
C ILE A 90 -6.45 -0.16 3.05
N PRO A 91 -6.22 -1.18 3.89
CA PRO A 91 -7.22 -1.66 4.82
C PRO A 91 -7.77 -0.51 5.69
N LEU A 92 -9.09 -0.43 5.83
CA LEU A 92 -9.76 0.65 6.56
C LEU A 92 -9.22 0.82 8.00
N VAL A 93 -8.88 -0.28 8.67
CA VAL A 93 -8.27 -0.25 10.01
C VAL A 93 -6.93 0.50 10.06
N GLU A 94 -6.14 0.48 8.98
CA GLU A 94 -4.89 1.25 8.89
C GLU A 94 -5.17 2.73 8.68
N VAL A 95 -6.18 3.07 7.87
CA VAL A 95 -6.63 4.45 7.66
C VAL A 95 -7.11 5.07 8.97
N ILE A 96 -7.89 4.32 9.76
CA ILE A 96 -8.38 4.72 11.08
C ILE A 96 -7.22 4.81 12.09
N ALA A 97 -6.31 3.83 12.11
CA ALA A 97 -5.13 3.91 12.99
C ALA A 97 -4.27 5.15 12.69
N ASN A 98 -4.12 5.48 11.41
CA ASN A 98 -3.41 6.66 10.92
C ASN A 98 -4.15 7.97 11.29
N SER A 99 -5.48 8.01 11.25
CA SER A 99 -6.28 9.15 11.73
C SER A 99 -6.06 9.43 13.22
N PHE A 100 -6.01 8.36 14.01
CA PHE A 100 -5.78 8.42 15.45
C PHE A 100 -4.31 8.56 15.87
N GLY A 101 -3.37 8.52 14.92
CA GLY A 101 -1.94 8.60 15.20
C GLY A 101 -1.43 7.42 16.04
N VAL A 102 -2.02 6.23 15.90
CA VAL A 102 -1.59 5.02 16.59
C VAL A 102 -1.00 4.00 15.64
N LYS A 103 -0.04 3.22 16.12
CA LYS A 103 0.61 2.16 15.33
C LYS A 103 -0.20 0.87 15.28
N SER A 104 -1.00 0.59 16.31
CA SER A 104 -1.74 -0.66 16.43
C SER A 104 -3.14 -0.54 15.80
N VAL A 105 -3.34 -1.28 14.71
CA VAL A 105 -4.63 -1.46 14.05
C VAL A 105 -5.63 -2.26 14.89
N SER A 106 -5.14 -3.03 15.87
CA SER A 106 -5.96 -3.82 16.80
C SER A 106 -6.35 -3.06 18.08
N SER A 107 -5.99 -1.78 18.20
CA SER A 107 -6.35 -1.00 19.38
C SER A 107 -7.87 -0.84 19.51
N THR A 108 -8.38 -0.85 20.75
CA THR A 108 -9.83 -0.80 21.03
C THR A 108 -10.53 0.37 20.34
N LYS A 109 -9.90 1.55 20.27
CA LYS A 109 -10.46 2.71 19.60
C LYS A 109 -10.56 2.53 18.07
N VAL A 110 -9.56 1.90 17.45
CA VAL A 110 -9.55 1.63 16.00
C VAL A 110 -10.66 0.64 15.66
N ILE A 111 -10.75 -0.46 16.39
CA ILE A 111 -11.78 -1.48 16.16
C ILE A 111 -13.19 -0.91 16.41
N LYS A 112 -13.36 -0.07 17.43
CA LYS A 112 -14.64 0.61 17.69
C LYS A 112 -15.06 1.52 16.54
N GLU A 113 -14.14 2.34 16.01
CA GLU A 113 -14.45 3.22 14.88
C GLU A 113 -14.67 2.41 13.58
N PHE A 114 -13.90 1.34 13.35
CA PHE A 114 -14.11 0.42 12.23
C PHE A 114 -15.52 -0.19 12.26
N ASN A 115 -15.94 -0.74 13.40
CA ASN A 115 -17.27 -1.32 13.55
C ASN A 115 -18.38 -0.28 13.34
N ALA A 116 -18.21 0.93 13.87
CA ALA A 116 -19.17 2.02 13.65
C ALA A 116 -19.35 2.39 12.17
N ILE A 117 -18.29 2.27 11.36
CA ILE A 117 -18.36 2.45 9.90
C ILE A 117 -19.04 1.24 9.24
N MET A 118 -18.73 0.02 9.68
CA MET A 118 -19.34 -1.21 9.15
C MET A 118 -20.84 -1.38 9.53
N ASP A 119 -21.31 -0.70 10.57
CA ASP A 119 -22.76 -0.61 10.86
C ASP A 119 -23.52 0.18 9.79
N ILE A 120 -22.83 1.01 9.01
CA ILE A 120 -23.38 1.88 7.96
C ILE A 120 -23.14 1.26 6.58
N PHE A 121 -21.95 0.70 6.36
CA PHE A 121 -21.55 0.09 5.11
C PHE A 121 -21.51 -1.44 5.23
N PRO A 122 -22.24 -2.20 4.38
CA PRO A 122 -22.31 -3.66 4.48
C PRO A 122 -20.96 -4.38 4.28
N SER A 123 -19.97 -3.70 3.71
CA SER A 123 -18.60 -4.18 3.59
C SER A 123 -17.61 -3.04 3.37
N GLU A 124 -16.34 -3.31 3.60
CA GLU A 124 -15.27 -2.36 3.27
C GLU A 124 -15.22 -2.05 1.76
N ILE A 125 -15.49 -3.04 0.89
CA ILE A 125 -15.60 -2.82 -0.56
C ILE A 125 -16.71 -1.82 -0.87
N SER A 126 -17.86 -1.93 -0.22
CA SER A 126 -18.98 -1.01 -0.42
C SER A 126 -18.68 0.42 0.05
N LEU A 127 -17.86 0.57 1.10
CA LEU A 127 -17.34 1.87 1.52
C LEU A 127 -16.48 2.47 0.39
N TRP A 128 -15.48 1.73 -0.10
CA TRP A 128 -14.56 2.22 -1.12
C TRP A 128 -15.23 2.56 -2.47
N GLN A 129 -16.39 1.97 -2.75
CA GLN A 129 -17.20 2.22 -3.94
C GLN A 129 -18.27 3.31 -3.75
N SER A 130 -18.46 3.83 -2.54
CA SER A 130 -19.52 4.79 -2.24
C SER A 130 -19.12 6.23 -2.59
N ASP A 131 -20.02 6.94 -3.26
CA ASP A 131 -19.92 8.40 -3.46
C ASP A 131 -20.50 9.20 -2.29
N SER A 132 -21.04 8.52 -1.27
CA SER A 132 -21.78 9.13 -0.15
C SER A 132 -21.05 9.04 1.20
N ILE A 133 -19.74 8.73 1.20
CA ILE A 133 -18.94 8.55 2.44
C ILE A 133 -19.08 9.74 3.39
N GLN A 134 -18.89 10.97 2.88
CA GLN A 134 -18.97 12.19 3.68
C GLN A 134 -20.34 12.35 4.35
N VAL A 135 -21.43 12.12 3.60
CA VAL A 135 -22.80 12.31 4.08
C VAL A 135 -23.18 11.22 5.09
N LEU A 136 -22.83 9.96 4.80
CA LEU A 136 -23.23 8.82 5.62
C LEU A 136 -22.46 8.73 6.94
N LEU A 137 -21.20 9.21 6.96
CA LEU A 137 -20.36 9.21 8.16
C LEU A 137 -20.44 10.51 8.97
N ASP A 138 -21.10 11.55 8.44
CA ASP A 138 -21.24 12.85 9.09
C ASP A 138 -21.77 12.71 10.52
N LYS A 139 -21.22 13.52 11.44
CA LYS A 139 -21.54 13.56 12.88
C LYS A 139 -21.27 12.27 13.67
N ARG A 140 -20.99 11.13 13.02
CA ARG A 140 -20.70 9.84 13.68
C ARG A 140 -19.21 9.56 13.79
N ILE A 141 -18.48 9.93 12.74
CA ILE A 141 -17.05 9.71 12.59
C ILE A 141 -16.36 11.08 12.56
N SER A 142 -15.12 11.14 13.06
CA SER A 142 -14.37 12.39 13.03
C SER A 142 -14.10 12.85 11.59
N GLN A 143 -14.19 14.16 11.32
CA GLN A 143 -13.91 14.70 9.99
C GLN A 143 -12.49 14.33 9.51
N LYS A 144 -11.54 14.22 10.44
CA LYS A 144 -10.17 13.75 10.14
C LYS A 144 -10.17 12.33 9.57
N THR A 145 -10.89 11.39 10.19
CA THR A 145 -11.00 10.01 9.67
C THR A 145 -11.70 10.01 8.31
N ILE A 146 -12.77 10.80 8.14
CA ILE A 146 -13.50 10.92 6.86
C ILE A 146 -12.57 11.43 5.75
N ASN A 147 -11.83 12.52 5.98
CA ASN A 147 -10.87 13.07 5.01
C ASN A 147 -9.83 12.02 4.59
N ARG A 148 -9.27 11.27 5.55
CA ARG A 148 -8.30 10.22 5.22
C ARG A 148 -8.90 9.09 4.40
N ILE A 149 -10.15 8.69 4.67
CA ILE A 149 -10.87 7.69 3.85
C ILE A 149 -11.03 8.21 2.43
N LEU A 150 -11.45 9.46 2.25
CA LEU A 150 -11.62 10.10 0.94
C LEU A 150 -10.29 10.22 0.19
N ALA A 151 -9.22 10.62 0.87
CA ALA A 151 -7.87 10.69 0.29
C ALA A 151 -7.43 9.31 -0.22
N VAL A 152 -7.62 8.25 0.56
CA VAL A 152 -7.34 6.87 0.12
C VAL A 152 -8.20 6.46 -1.07
N GLN A 153 -9.50 6.80 -1.08
CA GLN A 153 -10.40 6.51 -2.19
C GLN A 153 -9.96 7.19 -3.50
N GLN A 154 -9.37 8.39 -3.40
CA GLN A 154 -8.87 9.19 -4.52
C GLN A 154 -7.43 8.80 -4.94
N GLY A 155 -6.73 8.01 -4.12
CA GLY A 155 -5.33 7.63 -4.37
C GLY A 155 -4.31 8.60 -3.79
N ASP A 156 -4.72 9.55 -2.95
CA ASP A 156 -3.90 10.60 -2.36
C ASP A 156 -3.17 10.12 -1.09
N PHE A 157 -2.33 9.11 -1.29
CA PHE A 157 -1.48 8.54 -0.25
C PHE A 157 -0.15 8.04 -0.81
N GLY A 158 0.82 7.83 0.07
CA GLY A 158 2.14 7.30 -0.27
C GLY A 158 2.79 6.58 0.89
N PHE A 159 4.01 6.11 0.67
CA PHE A 159 4.82 5.45 1.68
C PHE A 159 6.18 6.12 1.75
N ASP A 160 6.49 6.71 2.92
CA ASP A 160 7.72 7.45 3.13
C ASP A 160 8.33 7.22 4.53
N PRO A 161 9.47 6.52 4.63
CA PRO A 161 10.17 5.87 3.51
C PRO A 161 9.33 4.69 2.94
N PRO A 162 9.54 4.30 1.67
CA PRO A 162 9.04 3.04 1.13
C PRO A 162 9.65 1.85 1.87
N GLY A 163 9.08 0.66 1.70
CA GLY A 163 9.57 -0.55 2.35
C GLY A 163 10.91 -1.04 1.80
N TYR A 164 11.77 -1.53 2.68
CA TYR A 164 13.14 -1.95 2.36
C TYR A 164 13.74 -2.78 3.50
N ASP A 165 14.70 -3.64 3.18
CA ASP A 165 15.48 -4.40 4.16
C ASP A 165 14.64 -5.09 5.28
N GLY A 166 13.46 -5.59 4.91
CA GLY A 166 12.54 -6.26 5.82
C GLY A 166 11.62 -5.33 6.63
N LEU A 167 11.66 -4.02 6.42
CA LEU A 167 10.76 -3.03 6.99
C LEU A 167 9.66 -2.68 5.99
N TYR A 168 8.40 -2.68 6.43
CA TYR A 168 7.29 -2.16 5.62
C TYR A 168 7.44 -0.65 5.42
N GLY A 169 6.90 -0.15 4.30
CA GLY A 169 6.82 1.28 4.04
C GLY A 169 5.96 2.00 5.08
N CYS A 170 6.26 3.26 5.35
CA CYS A 170 5.51 4.05 6.31
C CYS A 170 4.39 4.83 5.62
N LEU A 171 3.14 4.41 5.85
CA LEU A 171 1.97 5.04 5.25
C LEU A 171 1.85 6.54 5.60
N LYS A 172 1.73 7.36 4.56
CA LYS A 172 1.39 8.79 4.60
C LYS A 172 0.09 9.00 3.84
N ILE A 173 -0.89 9.61 4.50
CA ILE A 173 -2.15 10.01 3.87
C ILE A 173 -2.20 11.53 3.97
N ASN A 174 -2.43 12.19 2.84
CA ASN A 174 -2.54 13.65 2.78
C ASN A 174 -3.74 14.15 3.60
N GLU A 175 -3.65 15.37 4.12
CA GLU A 175 -4.71 16.00 4.93
C GLU A 175 -5.80 16.65 4.09
#